data_AF-A0A2P8CIM0-F1
#
_entry.id   AF-A0A2P8CIM0-F1
#
_cell.length_a   1.000
_cell.length_b   1.000
_cell.length_c   1.000
_cell.angle_alpha   90.00
_cell.angle_beta   90.00
_cell.angle_gamma   90.00
#
_symmetry.space_group_name_H-M   'P 1'
#
loop_
_entity.id
_entity.type
_entity.pdbx_description
1 polymer ?
#
loop_
_entity_poly.entity_id
_entity_poly.type
_entity_poly.pdbx_seq_one_letter_code
_entity_poly.pdbx_strand_id
1 'polypeptide(L)'
;MKMKKNLIYLLTLVVFSVSSTAVAYGQTSRTTEGPSRQAKIEDAKMIKDRTLLVVLTDNPDFDQKINYVVHKYWTFSRNIVFVASDDLKKTLNEKETKYAVLLINRVLVTETNKWGQPVFRNKFIRFSIKLGEKLNKRRAVYYQDVAYSDEDRQSKKVKLFKRDKAEHPFDLDDKEILFALDQIQNHLIARFEGKQRLTIAWEPLANSGKLATKTLLIARKDMDKKLTEQDIRDTYPYPFKIVDQKEIEQAYLSRNKDDAFVELAPFGYANGIMSQYVVNCENGQLLSVGAEDNGLGYKNYVSKGHLRAYVRHANLGKKGITKMISKSDAKY
;
A
#
# COMPACT_ATOMS: atom_id res chain seq x y z
N MET A 1 19.34 -37.37 1.77
CA MET A 1 18.12 -37.30 0.90
C MET A 1 16.94 -36.52 1.50
N LYS A 2 16.77 -36.41 2.84
CA LYS A 2 15.67 -35.66 3.49
C LYS A 2 15.66 -34.14 3.24
N MET A 3 16.81 -33.48 3.10
CA MET A 3 16.89 -32.02 2.84
C MET A 3 16.26 -31.58 1.51
N LYS A 4 16.34 -32.39 0.44
CA LYS A 4 15.77 -32.03 -0.86
C LYS A 4 14.24 -32.01 -0.84
N LYS A 5 13.58 -32.86 -0.03
CA LYS A 5 12.11 -32.87 0.11
C LYS A 5 11.59 -31.63 0.82
N ASN A 6 12.25 -31.17 1.89
CA ASN A 6 11.83 -29.97 2.63
C ASN A 6 11.94 -28.70 1.78
N LEU A 7 12.97 -28.58 0.94
CA LEU A 7 13.14 -27.44 0.03
C LEU A 7 12.04 -27.39 -1.05
N ILE A 8 11.61 -28.56 -1.55
CA ILE A 8 10.52 -28.64 -2.54
C ILE A 8 9.19 -28.24 -1.91
N TYR A 9 8.87 -28.73 -0.71
CA TYR A 9 7.64 -28.35 0.01
C TYR A 9 7.60 -26.84 0.33
N LEU A 10 8.72 -26.27 0.79
CA LEU A 10 8.83 -24.84 1.09
C LEU A 10 8.59 -23.98 -0.17
N LEU A 11 9.18 -24.37 -1.30
CA LEU A 11 8.97 -23.68 -2.58
C LEU A 11 7.52 -23.82 -3.07
N THR A 12 6.88 -24.97 -2.91
CA THR A 12 5.48 -25.17 -3.33
C THR A 12 4.52 -24.35 -2.46
N LEU A 13 4.73 -24.28 -1.15
CA LEU A 13 3.92 -23.46 -0.23
C LEU A 13 4.09 -21.96 -0.48
N VAL A 14 5.32 -21.48 -0.69
CA VAL A 14 5.58 -20.07 -1.04
C VAL A 14 4.99 -19.74 -2.41
N VAL A 15 5.13 -20.64 -3.40
CA VAL A 15 4.50 -20.41 -4.71
C VAL A 15 2.97 -20.43 -4.59
N PHE A 16 2.35 -21.30 -3.78
CA PHE A 16 0.90 -21.31 -3.58
C PHE A 16 0.38 -20.10 -2.78
N SER A 17 1.12 -19.61 -1.79
CA SER A 17 0.73 -18.41 -1.03
C SER A 17 0.95 -17.12 -1.84
N VAL A 18 2.03 -17.06 -2.65
CA VAL A 18 2.32 -15.94 -3.56
C VAL A 18 1.38 -15.96 -4.78
N SER A 19 1.00 -17.13 -5.30
CA SER A 19 0.05 -17.20 -6.41
C SER A 19 -1.40 -17.00 -5.98
N SER A 20 -1.82 -17.44 -4.79
CA SER A 20 -3.15 -17.10 -4.27
C SER A 20 -3.28 -15.63 -3.90
N THR A 21 -2.22 -14.99 -3.38
CA THR A 21 -2.15 -13.53 -3.22
C THR A 21 -2.17 -12.82 -4.58
N ALA A 22 -1.32 -13.20 -5.54
CA ALA A 22 -1.29 -12.59 -6.87
C ALA A 22 -2.64 -12.74 -7.62
N VAL A 23 -3.33 -13.88 -7.47
CA VAL A 23 -4.67 -14.11 -8.02
C VAL A 23 -5.72 -13.25 -7.31
N ALA A 24 -5.64 -13.08 -5.98
CA ALA A 24 -6.52 -12.16 -5.24
C ALA A 24 -6.30 -10.68 -5.60
N TYR A 25 -5.06 -10.26 -5.89
CA TYR A 25 -4.74 -8.92 -6.41
C TYR A 25 -5.06 -8.76 -7.91
N GLY A 26 -5.17 -9.86 -8.68
CA GLY A 26 -5.40 -9.87 -10.12
C GLY A 26 -6.86 -10.02 -10.57
N GLN A 27 -7.71 -10.70 -9.79
CA GLN A 27 -9.08 -11.04 -10.20
C GLN A 27 -10.20 -10.13 -9.66
N THR A 28 -9.91 -9.17 -8.78
CA THR A 28 -10.96 -8.53 -7.94
C THR A 28 -11.51 -7.19 -8.43
N SER A 29 -11.29 -6.77 -9.69
CA SER A 29 -11.92 -5.54 -10.23
C SER A 29 -12.91 -5.81 -11.36
N ARG A 30 -14.10 -6.29 -10.99
CA ARG A 30 -15.35 -5.92 -11.68
C ARG A 30 -16.00 -4.72 -10.98
N THR A 31 -15.23 -3.69 -10.66
CA THR A 31 -15.81 -2.35 -10.48
C THR A 31 -16.10 -1.78 -11.88
N THR A 32 -17.07 -0.87 -12.00
CA THR A 32 -17.42 -0.18 -13.27
C THR A 32 -16.26 0.65 -13.85
N GLU A 33 -15.11 0.72 -13.17
CA GLU A 33 -13.88 1.36 -13.63
C GLU A 33 -12.99 0.42 -14.49
N GLY A 34 -13.27 -0.89 -14.50
CA GLY A 34 -12.41 -1.91 -15.09
C GLY A 34 -11.07 -2.05 -14.35
N PRO A 35 -10.31 -3.14 -14.57
CA PRO A 35 -8.96 -3.23 -14.01
C PRO A 35 -8.17 -1.99 -14.46
N SER A 36 -7.54 -1.29 -13.52
CA SER A 36 -6.63 -0.21 -13.89
C SER A 36 -5.66 -0.77 -14.94
N ARG A 37 -5.71 -0.22 -16.16
CA ARG A 37 -4.71 -0.57 -17.16
C ARG A 37 -3.39 -0.12 -16.57
N GLN A 38 -2.48 -1.08 -16.45
CA GLN A 38 -1.12 -0.92 -15.95
C GLN A 38 -0.56 0.41 -16.47
N ALA A 39 -0.03 1.26 -15.57
CA ALA A 39 0.70 2.45 -15.99
C ALA A 39 1.70 2.04 -17.06
N LYS A 40 1.58 2.54 -18.28
CA LYS A 40 2.54 2.18 -19.31
C LYS A 40 3.91 2.77 -18.97
N ILE A 41 4.99 2.19 -19.48
CA ILE A 41 6.33 2.77 -19.31
C ILE A 41 6.32 4.21 -19.84
N GLU A 42 5.60 4.44 -20.95
CA GLU A 42 5.41 5.75 -21.55
C GLU A 42 4.63 6.71 -20.64
N ASP A 43 3.63 6.23 -19.89
CA ASP A 43 2.90 7.07 -18.93
C ASP A 43 3.81 7.51 -17.78
N ALA A 44 4.65 6.62 -17.24
CA ALA A 44 5.62 6.97 -16.20
C ALA A 44 6.68 7.98 -16.69
N LYS A 45 7.18 7.82 -17.93
CA LYS A 45 8.06 8.80 -18.57
C LYS A 45 7.38 10.17 -18.70
N MET A 46 6.16 10.21 -19.22
CA MET A 46 5.40 11.45 -19.35
C MET A 46 5.15 12.12 -18.00
N ILE A 47 4.84 11.36 -16.94
CA ILE A 47 4.66 11.94 -15.59
C ILE A 47 5.98 12.54 -15.07
N LYS A 48 7.10 11.86 -15.27
CA LYS A 48 8.44 12.33 -14.83
C LYS A 48 8.80 13.69 -15.45
N ASP A 49 8.47 13.85 -16.73
CA ASP A 49 8.86 15.03 -17.53
C ASP A 49 7.88 16.21 -17.40
N ARG A 50 6.73 16.01 -16.76
CA ARG A 50 5.67 17.03 -16.62
C ARG A 50 5.68 17.68 -15.24
N THR A 51 5.03 18.83 -15.14
CA THR A 51 4.74 19.44 -13.83
C THR A 51 3.67 18.62 -13.13
N LEU A 52 3.90 18.26 -11.87
CA LEU A 52 2.88 17.66 -11.03
C LEU A 52 1.94 18.74 -10.52
N LEU A 53 0.69 18.69 -10.96
CA LEU A 53 -0.41 19.49 -10.46
C LEU A 53 -1.10 18.73 -9.32
N VAL A 54 -0.91 19.20 -8.10
CA VAL A 54 -1.50 18.64 -6.89
C VAL A 54 -2.82 19.36 -6.62
N VAL A 55 -3.92 18.61 -6.65
CA VAL A 55 -5.25 19.17 -6.47
C VAL A 55 -5.58 19.17 -4.98
N LEU A 56 -5.71 20.36 -4.42
CA LEU A 56 -6.11 20.61 -3.04
C LEU A 56 -7.60 20.31 -2.86
N THR A 57 -7.98 20.00 -1.62
CA THR A 57 -9.32 19.61 -1.22
C THR A 57 -10.15 20.82 -0.79
N ASP A 58 -11.28 20.58 -0.14
CA ASP A 58 -12.11 21.60 0.53
C ASP A 58 -11.76 21.77 2.02
N ASN A 59 -10.68 21.11 2.48
CA ASN A 59 -10.23 21.12 3.87
C ASN A 59 -8.82 21.74 3.99
N PRO A 60 -8.72 23.00 4.45
CA PRO A 60 -7.45 23.72 4.54
C PRO A 60 -6.40 23.05 5.44
N ASP A 61 -6.80 22.43 6.55
CA ASP A 61 -5.86 21.77 7.46
C ASP A 61 -5.24 20.53 6.81
N PHE A 62 -6.05 19.77 6.09
CA PHE A 62 -5.57 18.63 5.31
C PHE A 62 -4.69 19.09 4.14
N ASP A 63 -5.07 20.16 3.46
CA ASP A 63 -4.30 20.73 2.35
C ASP A 63 -2.92 21.23 2.79
N GLN A 64 -2.79 21.77 4.00
CA GLN A 64 -1.50 22.11 4.60
C GLN A 64 -0.60 20.89 4.76
N LYS A 65 -1.15 19.76 5.28
CA LYS A 65 -0.41 18.50 5.40
C LYS A 65 0.00 17.95 4.03
N ILE A 66 -0.92 17.96 3.05
CA ILE A 66 -0.63 17.56 1.66
C ILE A 66 0.50 18.41 1.08
N ASN A 67 0.43 19.73 1.23
CA ASN A 67 1.45 20.64 0.73
C ASN A 67 2.81 20.32 1.35
N TYR A 68 2.88 20.24 2.68
CA TYR A 68 4.10 19.89 3.40
C TYR A 68 4.70 18.56 2.94
N VAL A 69 3.91 17.48 2.93
CA VAL A 69 4.40 16.13 2.60
C VAL A 69 4.81 16.04 1.12
N VAL A 70 4.00 16.56 0.19
CA VAL A 70 4.31 16.50 -1.24
C VAL A 70 5.55 17.34 -1.56
N HIS A 71 5.64 18.56 -1.03
CA HIS A 71 6.80 19.43 -1.28
C HIS A 71 8.09 18.82 -0.72
N LYS A 72 8.03 18.17 0.44
CA LYS A 72 9.20 17.62 1.11
C LYS A 72 9.69 16.29 0.53
N TYR A 73 8.78 15.41 0.11
CA TYR A 73 9.13 14.02 -0.19
C TYR A 73 8.88 13.57 -1.63
N TRP A 74 8.12 14.31 -2.43
CA TRP A 74 7.96 13.98 -3.85
C TRP A 74 9.22 14.34 -4.64
N THR A 75 9.78 13.36 -5.35
CA THR A 75 11.01 13.52 -6.13
C THR A 75 10.88 12.98 -7.56
N PHE A 76 9.76 12.34 -7.90
CA PHE A 76 9.60 11.69 -9.19
C PHE A 76 9.57 12.68 -10.36
N SER A 77 8.88 13.81 -10.20
CA SER A 77 8.83 14.93 -11.16
C SER A 77 9.47 16.17 -10.56
N ARG A 78 10.08 17.02 -11.39
CA ARG A 78 10.87 18.18 -10.91
C ARG A 78 10.03 19.34 -10.40
N ASN A 79 8.92 19.63 -11.08
CA ASN A 79 8.09 20.79 -10.79
C ASN A 79 6.78 20.34 -10.13
N ILE A 80 6.37 21.07 -9.09
CA ILE A 80 5.13 20.84 -8.35
C ILE A 80 4.36 22.16 -8.31
N VAL A 81 3.06 22.11 -8.61
CA VAL A 81 2.14 23.24 -8.50
C VAL A 81 0.90 22.75 -7.75
N PHE A 82 0.46 23.51 -6.76
CA PHE A 82 -0.78 23.24 -6.04
C PHE A 82 -1.91 24.07 -6.65
N VAL A 83 -3.09 23.48 -6.75
CA VAL A 83 -4.28 24.14 -7.32
C VAL A 83 -5.51 23.80 -6.50
N ALA A 84 -6.39 24.77 -6.28
CA ALA A 84 -7.71 24.50 -5.72
C ALA A 84 -8.52 23.58 -6.65
N SER A 85 -9.37 22.72 -6.09
CA SER A 85 -10.18 21.78 -6.87
C SER A 85 -11.05 22.47 -7.93
N ASP A 86 -11.65 23.62 -7.60
CA ASP A 86 -12.49 24.41 -8.52
C ASP A 86 -11.70 25.03 -9.69
N ASP A 87 -10.40 25.30 -9.49
CA ASP A 87 -9.52 25.89 -10.51
C ASP A 87 -8.88 24.85 -11.45
N LEU A 88 -9.05 23.56 -11.18
CA LEU A 88 -8.43 22.48 -11.95
C LEU A 88 -8.79 22.54 -13.44
N LYS A 89 -10.08 22.72 -13.76
CA LYS A 89 -10.53 22.75 -15.17
C LYS A 89 -9.94 23.94 -15.92
N LYS A 90 -9.92 25.12 -15.29
CA LYS A 90 -9.33 26.34 -15.85
C LYS A 90 -7.84 26.14 -16.14
N THR A 91 -7.12 25.58 -15.17
CA THR A 91 -5.68 25.30 -15.28
C THR A 91 -5.36 24.32 -16.40
N LEU A 92 -6.19 23.28 -16.57
CA LEU A 92 -5.98 22.26 -17.60
C LEU A 92 -6.33 22.76 -19.00
N ASN A 93 -7.42 23.49 -19.20
CA ASN A 93 -7.87 23.97 -20.53
C ASN A 93 -6.79 24.75 -21.30
N GLU A 94 -5.85 25.37 -20.60
CA GLU A 94 -4.77 26.13 -21.23
C GLU A 94 -3.62 25.21 -21.71
N LYS A 95 -3.33 24.12 -20.99
CA LYS A 95 -2.04 23.39 -21.06
C LYS A 95 -2.12 21.90 -20.61
N GLU A 96 -3.19 21.17 -20.93
CA GLU A 96 -3.43 19.79 -20.42
C GLU A 96 -2.23 18.84 -20.52
N THR A 97 -1.51 18.87 -21.65
CA THR A 97 -0.37 17.98 -21.91
C THR A 97 0.90 18.33 -21.13
N LYS A 98 0.93 19.47 -20.44
CA LYS A 98 2.07 19.89 -19.60
C LYS A 98 2.00 19.32 -18.19
N TYR A 99 0.85 18.78 -17.79
CA TYR A 99 0.60 18.38 -16.41
C TYR A 99 0.42 16.86 -16.27
N ALA A 100 0.96 16.35 -15.17
CA ALA A 100 0.44 15.18 -14.49
C ALA A 100 -0.37 15.68 -13.30
N VAL A 101 -1.46 14.99 -12.94
CA VAL A 101 -2.40 15.46 -11.91
C VAL A 101 -2.44 14.45 -10.78
N LEU A 102 -2.09 14.86 -9.56
CA LEU A 102 -2.33 14.10 -8.34
C LEU A 102 -3.67 14.53 -7.74
N LEU A 103 -4.63 13.60 -7.73
CA LEU A 103 -5.96 13.78 -7.16
C LEU A 103 -6.08 13.02 -5.84
N ILE A 104 -6.71 13.65 -4.85
CA ILE A 104 -7.01 13.05 -3.56
C ILE A 104 -8.52 13.07 -3.39
N ASN A 105 -9.14 11.91 -3.51
CA ASN A 105 -10.60 11.80 -3.55
C ASN A 105 -11.09 10.83 -2.49
N ARG A 106 -12.30 11.06 -1.98
CA ARG A 106 -13.02 10.04 -1.25
C ARG A 106 -13.64 9.07 -2.23
N VAL A 107 -13.41 7.78 -2.01
CA VAL A 107 -14.04 6.72 -2.80
C VAL A 107 -14.84 5.81 -1.91
N LEU A 108 -16.06 5.51 -2.34
CA LEU A 108 -16.90 4.49 -1.73
C LEU A 108 -16.73 3.20 -2.52
N VAL A 109 -16.07 2.21 -1.94
CA VAL A 109 -15.99 0.86 -2.50
C VAL A 109 -17.15 0.06 -1.93
N THR A 110 -18.02 -0.40 -2.82
CA THR A 110 -19.12 -1.30 -2.49
C THR A 110 -18.85 -2.64 -3.12
N GLU A 111 -18.73 -3.69 -2.30
CA GLU A 111 -18.77 -5.05 -2.81
C GLU A 111 -20.21 -5.54 -2.79
N THR A 112 -20.62 -6.22 -3.86
CA THR A 112 -21.95 -6.79 -3.98
C THR A 112 -21.86 -8.30 -4.07
N ASN A 113 -22.83 -9.00 -3.50
CA ASN A 113 -22.94 -10.45 -3.66
C ASN A 113 -23.37 -10.78 -5.10
N LYS A 114 -23.47 -12.07 -5.44
CA LYS A 114 -23.92 -12.52 -6.77
C LYS A 114 -25.30 -11.99 -7.19
N TRP A 115 -26.09 -11.46 -6.26
CA TRP A 115 -27.41 -10.89 -6.49
C TRP A 115 -27.40 -9.36 -6.58
N GLY A 116 -26.22 -8.73 -6.61
CA GLY A 116 -26.06 -7.28 -6.66
C GLY A 116 -26.35 -6.56 -5.34
N GLN A 117 -26.57 -7.29 -4.25
CA GLN A 117 -26.82 -6.68 -2.94
C GLN A 117 -25.49 -6.31 -2.28
N PRO A 118 -25.36 -5.10 -1.70
CA PRO A 118 -24.14 -4.70 -1.03
C PRO A 118 -23.85 -5.62 0.16
N VAL A 119 -22.66 -6.24 0.16
CA VAL A 119 -22.15 -7.07 1.26
C VAL A 119 -21.44 -6.19 2.28
N PHE A 120 -20.68 -5.20 1.79
CA PHE A 120 -20.09 -4.16 2.61
C PHE A 120 -19.85 -2.89 1.80
N ARG A 121 -19.67 -1.77 2.52
CA ARG A 121 -19.38 -0.45 1.99
C ARG A 121 -18.23 0.14 2.79
N ASN A 122 -17.13 0.44 2.11
CA ASN A 122 -15.93 0.98 2.72
C ASN A 122 -15.61 2.33 2.07
N LYS A 123 -15.35 3.35 2.89
CA LYS A 123 -14.85 4.64 2.42
C LYS A 123 -13.33 4.67 2.54
N PHE A 124 -12.67 5.12 1.48
CA PHE A 124 -11.21 5.31 1.43
C PHE A 124 -10.87 6.72 0.99
N ILE A 125 -9.68 7.16 1.39
CA ILE A 125 -9.00 8.28 0.72
C ILE A 125 -8.12 7.69 -0.37
N ARG A 126 -8.45 7.98 -1.63
CA ARG A 126 -7.70 7.52 -2.80
C ARG A 126 -6.80 8.64 -3.28
N PHE A 127 -5.50 8.37 -3.27
CA PHE A 127 -4.51 9.14 -4.00
C PHE A 127 -4.40 8.54 -5.41
N SER A 128 -4.55 9.35 -6.44
CA SER A 128 -4.47 8.86 -7.82
C SER A 128 -3.71 9.82 -8.71
N ILE A 129 -2.86 9.28 -9.58
CA ILE A 129 -2.12 10.06 -10.55
C ILE A 129 -2.67 9.84 -11.96
N LYS A 130 -2.90 10.94 -12.68
CA LYS A 130 -3.39 10.97 -14.06
C LYS A 130 -2.50 11.84 -14.93
N LEU A 131 -2.56 11.64 -16.24
CA LEU A 131 -2.09 12.65 -17.20
C LEU A 131 -3.22 13.67 -17.41
N GLY A 132 -2.91 14.94 -17.58
CA GLY A 132 -3.90 16.02 -17.72
C GLY A 132 -4.94 15.74 -18.81
N GLU A 133 -4.51 15.34 -20.00
CA GLU A 133 -5.35 14.98 -21.15
C GLU A 133 -6.19 13.70 -20.94
N LYS A 134 -5.99 13.01 -19.81
CA LYS A 134 -6.73 11.80 -19.42
C LYS A 134 -7.60 12.04 -18.18
N LEU A 135 -7.75 13.27 -17.68
CA LEU A 135 -8.48 13.55 -16.44
C LEU A 135 -9.92 13.04 -16.47
N ASN A 136 -10.65 13.35 -17.55
CA ASN A 136 -12.06 12.97 -17.78
C ASN A 136 -12.24 11.47 -18.05
N LYS A 137 -11.14 10.72 -18.28
CA LYS A 137 -11.22 9.28 -18.40
C LYS A 137 -11.34 8.70 -16.99
N ARG A 138 -12.25 7.74 -16.82
CA ARG A 138 -12.47 7.02 -15.53
C ARG A 138 -11.21 6.35 -14.96
N ARG A 139 -10.12 6.29 -15.72
CA ARG A 139 -8.94 5.48 -15.42
C ARG A 139 -7.77 6.36 -14.97
N ALA A 140 -7.27 6.08 -13.78
CA ALA A 140 -5.98 6.61 -13.34
C ALA A 140 -4.81 5.86 -13.99
N VAL A 141 -3.64 6.50 -14.06
CA VAL A 141 -2.38 5.83 -14.41
C VAL A 141 -1.98 4.91 -13.26
N TYR A 142 -2.07 5.41 -12.02
CA TYR A 142 -1.92 4.63 -10.80
C TYR A 142 -2.78 5.23 -9.69
N TYR A 143 -3.18 4.42 -8.71
CA TYR A 143 -3.83 4.90 -7.50
C TYR A 143 -3.39 4.07 -6.29
N GLN A 144 -3.39 4.70 -5.12
CA GLN A 144 -3.19 4.10 -3.82
C GLN A 144 -4.36 4.50 -2.92
N ASP A 145 -4.99 3.51 -2.29
CA ASP A 145 -6.03 3.73 -1.30
C ASP A 145 -5.37 3.72 0.10
N VAL A 146 -5.60 4.77 0.87
CA VAL A 146 -5.10 4.93 2.25
C VAL A 146 -6.28 5.34 3.13
N ALA A 147 -6.34 4.74 4.31
CA ALA A 147 -7.40 4.88 5.30
C ALA A 147 -8.77 4.31 4.97
N TYR A 148 -9.49 4.11 6.07
CA TYR A 148 -10.74 3.41 6.21
C TYR A 148 -11.65 4.24 7.11
N SER A 149 -12.88 4.54 6.70
CA SER A 149 -13.92 4.92 7.65
C SER A 149 -14.99 3.82 7.72
N ASP A 150 -15.11 3.23 8.90
CA ASP A 150 -16.12 2.23 9.26
C ASP A 150 -17.45 2.95 9.46
N GLU A 151 -18.28 3.05 8.42
CA GLU A 151 -19.59 3.71 8.56
C GLU A 151 -20.75 2.75 8.86
N ASP A 152 -20.64 1.45 8.57
CA ASP A 152 -21.88 0.69 8.35
C ASP A 152 -21.96 -0.71 8.99
N ARG A 153 -21.49 -0.86 10.24
CA ARG A 153 -21.77 -2.07 11.04
C ARG A 153 -22.73 -1.88 12.22
N GLN A 154 -23.36 -0.71 12.34
CA GLN A 154 -24.39 -0.47 13.37
C GLN A 154 -25.77 -0.15 12.83
N SER A 155 -26.42 -1.16 12.29
CA SER A 155 -27.74 -1.56 12.79
C SER A 155 -27.96 -3.02 12.41
N LYS A 156 -27.98 -3.95 13.36
CA LYS A 156 -29.17 -4.10 14.20
C LYS A 156 -28.96 -4.40 15.69
N LYS A 157 -27.75 -4.71 16.21
CA LYS A 157 -27.65 -5.11 17.64
C LYS A 157 -26.39 -4.74 18.44
N VAL A 158 -25.45 -3.97 17.90
CA VAL A 158 -24.30 -3.53 18.70
C VAL A 158 -24.48 -2.04 18.99
N LYS A 159 -24.78 -1.68 20.25
CA LYS A 159 -24.66 -0.31 20.77
C LYS A 159 -23.16 -0.06 21.01
N LEU A 160 -22.40 0.42 20.03
CA LEU A 160 -20.99 0.79 20.25
C LEU A 160 -20.64 2.07 19.49
N PHE A 161 -20.17 3.09 20.20
CA PHE A 161 -19.73 4.36 19.63
C PHE A 161 -20.86 5.21 19.06
N LYS A 162 -21.48 6.01 19.95
CA LYS A 162 -22.02 7.31 19.55
C LYS A 162 -20.84 8.09 18.93
N ARG A 163 -20.83 8.23 17.61
CA ARG A 163 -19.89 9.08 16.89
C ARG A 163 -20.44 10.50 16.90
N ASP A 164 -19.67 11.41 17.47
CA ASP A 164 -19.95 12.85 17.44
C ASP A 164 -19.92 13.34 15.99
N LYS A 165 -20.85 14.24 15.67
CA LYS A 165 -21.17 14.76 14.32
C LYS A 165 -20.08 15.67 13.70
N ALA A 166 -18.82 15.53 14.10
CA ALA A 166 -17.72 16.43 13.69
C ALA A 166 -16.50 15.66 13.15
N GLU A 167 -16.71 14.50 12.52
CA GLU A 167 -15.58 13.75 11.95
C GLU A 167 -15.08 14.45 10.68
N HIS A 168 -14.00 15.19 10.85
CA HIS A 168 -13.22 15.80 9.79
C HIS A 168 -12.88 14.74 8.75
N PRO A 169 -13.42 14.85 7.54
CA PRO A 169 -13.48 13.73 6.61
C PRO A 169 -12.16 13.48 5.83
N PHE A 170 -11.04 13.98 6.36
CA PHE A 170 -9.66 13.77 5.91
C PHE A 170 -8.70 13.74 7.13
N ASP A 171 -9.00 12.93 8.15
CA ASP A 171 -8.13 12.79 9.32
C ASP A 171 -6.98 11.81 9.05
N LEU A 172 -6.17 12.10 8.03
CA LEU A 172 -4.89 11.40 7.84
C LEU A 172 -3.79 12.16 8.55
N ASP A 173 -2.89 11.41 9.18
CA ASP A 173 -1.62 11.97 9.65
C ASP A 173 -0.59 12.10 8.51
N ASP A 174 0.52 12.79 8.78
CA ASP A 174 1.57 13.02 7.79
C ASP A 174 2.20 11.70 7.33
N LYS A 175 2.27 10.69 8.20
CA LYS A 175 2.82 9.36 7.92
C LYS A 175 1.95 8.61 6.91
N GLU A 176 0.63 8.67 7.04
CA GLU A 176 -0.33 8.03 6.13
C GLU A 176 -0.33 8.71 4.75
N ILE A 177 -0.28 10.04 4.71
CA ILE A 177 -0.12 10.78 3.45
C ILE A 177 1.21 10.40 2.78
N LEU A 178 2.31 10.36 3.55
CA LEU A 178 3.63 9.99 3.04
C LEU A 178 3.65 8.55 2.53
N PHE A 179 3.01 7.62 3.24
CA PHE A 179 2.87 6.24 2.80
C PHE A 179 2.16 6.16 1.45
N ALA A 180 1.02 6.85 1.29
CA ALA A 180 0.30 6.92 0.03
C ALA A 180 1.20 7.41 -1.11
N LEU A 181 1.90 8.52 -0.85
CA LEU A 181 2.77 9.19 -1.81
C LEU A 181 3.95 8.31 -2.24
N ASP A 182 4.60 7.65 -1.28
CA ASP A 182 5.71 6.73 -1.53
C ASP A 182 5.26 5.53 -2.37
N GLN A 183 4.08 4.95 -2.11
CA GLN A 183 3.60 3.82 -2.93
C GLN A 183 3.37 4.25 -4.40
N ILE A 184 2.83 5.45 -4.63
CA ILE A 184 2.68 6.00 -5.98
C ILE A 184 4.06 6.21 -6.62
N GLN A 185 4.98 6.86 -5.92
CA GLN A 185 6.31 7.16 -6.42
C GLN A 185 7.11 5.88 -6.73
N ASN A 186 7.12 4.89 -5.83
CA ASN A 186 7.81 3.61 -6.01
C ASN A 186 7.24 2.85 -7.22
N HIS A 187 5.92 2.88 -7.41
CA HIS A 187 5.31 2.30 -8.60
C HIS A 187 5.78 2.99 -9.88
N LEU A 188 5.76 4.32 -9.91
CA LEU A 188 6.17 5.10 -11.08
C LEU A 188 7.66 4.90 -11.41
N ILE A 189 8.54 4.87 -10.40
CA ILE A 189 9.96 4.57 -10.56
C ILE A 189 10.16 3.19 -11.18
N ALA A 190 9.51 2.16 -10.63
CA ALA A 190 9.63 0.80 -11.16
C ALA A 190 9.20 0.72 -12.63
N ARG A 191 8.10 1.41 -12.99
CA ARG A 191 7.62 1.46 -14.37
C ARG A 191 8.55 2.26 -15.29
N PHE A 192 9.11 3.37 -14.80
CA PHE A 192 10.10 4.14 -15.53
C PHE A 192 11.38 3.33 -15.82
N GLU A 193 11.80 2.47 -14.89
CA GLU A 193 12.91 1.51 -15.03
C GLU A 193 12.58 0.31 -15.92
N GLY A 194 11.40 0.28 -16.55
CA GLY A 194 10.99 -0.79 -17.46
C GLY A 194 10.56 -2.09 -16.78
N LYS A 195 10.44 -2.11 -15.44
CA LYS A 195 9.92 -3.29 -14.74
C LYS A 195 8.47 -3.49 -15.16
N GLN A 196 8.14 -4.72 -15.58
CA GLN A 196 6.75 -5.13 -15.76
C GLN A 196 5.97 -4.93 -14.46
N ARG A 197 4.63 -4.93 -14.52
CA ARG A 197 3.81 -4.80 -13.30
C ARG A 197 4.16 -5.94 -12.36
N LEU A 198 5.06 -5.66 -11.42
CA LEU A 198 5.06 -6.29 -10.13
C LEU A 198 3.73 -5.84 -9.53
N THR A 199 2.75 -6.75 -9.44
CA THR A 199 1.69 -6.60 -8.43
C THR A 199 2.40 -6.17 -7.13
N ILE A 200 1.82 -5.28 -6.33
CA ILE A 200 2.37 -4.87 -5.03
C ILE A 200 2.95 -6.07 -4.25
N ALA A 201 2.36 -7.26 -4.40
CA ALA A 201 2.86 -8.56 -3.94
C ALA A 201 4.32 -8.95 -4.32
N TRP A 202 4.88 -8.50 -5.45
CA TRP A 202 6.24 -8.86 -5.88
C TRP A 202 7.31 -7.87 -5.44
N GLU A 203 6.96 -6.64 -5.08
CA GLU A 203 7.95 -5.69 -4.55
C GLU A 203 8.66 -6.24 -3.30
N PRO A 204 7.96 -6.81 -2.30
CA PRO A 204 8.58 -7.54 -1.21
C PRO A 204 9.57 -8.62 -1.65
N LEU A 205 9.26 -9.34 -2.73
CA LEU A 205 10.14 -10.39 -3.25
C LEU A 205 11.39 -9.79 -3.88
N ALA A 206 11.26 -8.74 -4.69
CA ALA A 206 12.40 -8.02 -5.26
C ALA A 206 13.30 -7.40 -4.18
N ASN A 207 12.73 -7.05 -3.03
CA ASN A 207 13.40 -6.49 -1.88
C ASN A 207 13.82 -7.53 -0.82
N SER A 208 13.66 -8.84 -1.10
CA SER A 208 14.00 -9.89 -0.14
C SER A 208 15.45 -9.77 0.35
N GLY A 209 15.68 -10.14 1.61
CA GLY A 209 16.98 -9.98 2.26
C GLY A 209 17.19 -8.61 2.92
N LYS A 210 16.62 -7.53 2.40
CA LYS A 210 16.80 -6.19 2.98
C LYS A 210 16.23 -6.08 4.40
N LEU A 211 15.11 -6.77 4.69
CA LEU A 211 14.50 -6.73 6.02
C LEU A 211 15.41 -7.29 7.12
N ALA A 212 16.26 -8.27 6.81
CA ALA A 212 17.15 -8.88 7.79
C ALA A 212 18.18 -7.90 8.39
N THR A 213 18.44 -6.79 7.69
CA THR A 213 19.42 -5.76 8.10
C THR A 213 18.77 -4.52 8.71
N LYS A 214 17.45 -4.52 8.91
CA LYS A 214 16.70 -3.40 9.48
C LYS A 214 16.22 -3.73 10.89
N THR A 215 16.02 -2.71 11.71
CA THR A 215 15.24 -2.83 12.94
C THR A 215 13.76 -2.79 12.61
N LEU A 216 13.03 -3.87 12.91
CA LEU A 216 11.58 -3.91 12.73
C LEU A 216 10.86 -3.21 13.90
N LEU A 217 10.22 -2.08 13.62
CA LEU A 217 9.37 -1.35 14.54
C LEU A 217 7.95 -1.93 14.50
N ILE A 218 7.47 -2.41 15.64
CA ILE A 218 6.14 -2.98 15.79
C ILE A 218 5.36 -2.10 16.77
N ALA A 219 4.27 -1.49 16.30
CA ALA A 219 3.42 -0.68 17.16
C ALA A 219 2.73 -1.57 18.21
N ARG A 220 2.87 -1.22 19.49
CA ARG A 220 2.28 -1.96 20.61
C ARG A 220 0.76 -2.12 20.47
N LYS A 221 0.08 -1.09 19.95
CA LYS A 221 -1.39 -1.10 19.71
C LYS A 221 -1.82 -2.11 18.64
N ASP A 222 -0.91 -2.46 17.73
CA ASP A 222 -1.19 -3.32 16.58
C ASP A 222 -0.74 -4.76 16.84
N MET A 223 -0.28 -5.11 18.04
CA MET A 223 0.11 -6.48 18.38
C MET A 223 -1.09 -7.31 18.84
N ASP A 224 -1.08 -8.61 18.55
CA ASP A 224 -1.95 -9.57 19.24
C ASP A 224 -1.73 -9.43 20.75
N LYS A 225 -2.79 -9.31 21.54
CA LYS A 225 -2.72 -9.17 23.00
C LYS A 225 -1.96 -10.30 23.68
N LYS A 226 -1.88 -11.48 23.04
CA LYS A 226 -1.15 -12.65 23.54
C LYS A 226 0.29 -12.73 23.04
N LEU A 227 0.72 -11.85 22.14
CA LEU A 227 2.07 -11.82 21.61
C LEU A 227 3.00 -11.11 22.60
N THR A 228 3.92 -11.85 23.20
CA THR A 228 4.93 -11.31 24.12
C THR A 228 6.22 -10.92 23.39
N GLU A 229 7.11 -10.19 24.06
CA GLU A 229 8.43 -9.89 23.50
C GLU A 229 9.28 -11.15 23.30
N GLN A 230 9.21 -12.11 24.22
CA GLN A 230 9.92 -13.39 24.09
C GLN A 230 9.41 -14.17 22.86
N ASP A 231 8.10 -14.17 22.64
CA ASP A 231 7.51 -14.79 21.46
C ASP A 231 8.04 -14.19 20.15
N ILE A 232 8.30 -12.88 20.13
CA ILE A 232 8.89 -12.20 18.97
C ILE A 232 10.35 -12.64 18.83
N ARG A 233 11.15 -12.64 19.90
CA ARG A 233 12.56 -13.09 19.89
C ARG A 233 12.69 -14.52 19.36
N ASP A 234 11.80 -15.42 19.79
CA ASP A 234 11.81 -16.83 19.37
C ASP A 234 11.41 -17.01 17.90
N THR A 235 10.63 -16.07 17.35
CA THR A 235 10.03 -16.20 16.01
C THR A 235 10.76 -15.37 14.94
N TYR A 236 11.30 -14.22 15.32
CA TYR A 236 11.88 -13.20 14.45
C TYR A 236 13.34 -12.93 14.89
N PRO A 237 14.34 -13.53 14.22
CA PRO A 237 15.73 -13.53 14.69
C PRO A 237 16.50 -12.24 14.37
N TYR A 238 15.86 -11.26 13.72
CA TYR A 238 16.49 -10.00 13.33
C TYR A 238 16.18 -8.89 14.36
N PRO A 239 16.89 -7.74 14.33
CA PRO A 239 16.62 -6.64 15.24
C PRO A 239 15.15 -6.17 15.18
N PHE A 240 14.55 -5.91 16.34
CA PHE A 240 13.19 -5.38 16.43
C PHE A 240 13.03 -4.51 17.67
N LYS A 241 11.99 -3.66 17.68
CA LYS A 241 11.54 -2.88 18.83
C LYS A 241 10.02 -2.86 18.90
N ILE A 242 9.47 -2.94 20.11
CA ILE A 242 8.05 -2.71 20.37
C ILE A 242 7.89 -1.25 20.81
N VAL A 243 7.26 -0.44 19.97
CA VAL A 243 7.23 1.02 20.10
C VAL A 243 5.80 1.54 20.11
N ASP A 244 5.62 2.83 20.37
CA ASP A 244 4.34 3.50 20.13
C ASP A 244 4.22 3.96 18.65
N GLN A 245 3.04 4.46 18.28
CA GLN A 245 2.81 4.93 16.91
C GLN A 245 3.66 6.16 16.55
N LYS A 246 3.96 7.03 17.53
CA LYS A 246 4.67 8.28 17.30
C LYS A 246 6.13 8.02 16.95
N GLU A 247 6.76 7.02 17.56
CA GLU A 247 8.13 6.62 17.21
C GLU A 247 8.21 6.09 15.77
N ILE A 248 7.22 5.32 15.30
CA ILE A 248 7.13 4.89 13.89
C ILE A 248 6.98 6.09 12.96
N GLU A 249 6.05 7.00 13.27
CA GLU A 249 5.83 8.21 12.49
C GLU A 249 7.12 9.04 12.39
N GLN A 250 7.81 9.27 13.50
CA GLN A 250 9.08 9.99 13.52
C GLN A 250 10.16 9.28 12.70
N ALA A 251 10.32 7.96 12.85
CA ALA A 251 11.29 7.19 12.07
C ALA A 251 11.00 7.25 10.57
N TYR A 252 9.72 7.22 10.17
CA TYR A 252 9.35 7.28 8.76
C TYR A 252 9.49 8.68 8.16
N LEU A 253 8.99 9.72 8.85
CA LEU A 253 9.12 11.12 8.41
C LEU A 253 10.58 11.59 8.38
N SER A 254 11.44 11.09 9.28
CA SER A 254 12.88 11.39 9.28
C SER A 254 13.68 10.58 8.25
N ARG A 255 13.03 9.66 7.51
CA ARG A 255 13.68 8.74 6.56
C ARG A 255 14.80 7.92 7.21
N ASN A 256 14.58 7.39 8.42
CA ASN A 256 15.59 6.57 9.09
C ASN A 256 15.96 5.35 8.23
N LYS A 257 17.23 5.29 7.81
CA LYS A 257 17.74 4.23 6.95
C LYS A 257 17.87 2.87 7.65
N ASP A 258 17.91 2.83 8.98
CA ASP A 258 18.17 1.59 9.72
C ASP A 258 16.87 0.89 10.15
N ASP A 259 15.73 1.56 9.99
CA ASP A 259 14.43 1.10 10.48
C ASP A 259 13.50 0.66 9.34
N ALA A 260 12.60 -0.26 9.69
CA ALA A 260 11.41 -0.59 8.91
C ALA A 260 10.25 -0.78 9.88
N PHE A 261 9.02 -0.53 9.47
CA PHE A 261 7.84 -0.65 10.34
C PHE A 261 6.77 -1.55 9.74
N VAL A 262 5.89 -2.08 10.60
CA VAL A 262 4.70 -2.80 10.15
C VAL A 262 3.57 -1.80 9.91
N GLU A 263 3.06 -1.75 8.69
CA GLU A 263 1.85 -0.99 8.32
C GLU A 263 0.67 -1.94 8.16
N LEU A 264 -0.44 -1.63 8.85
CA LEU A 264 -1.73 -2.28 8.66
C LEU A 264 -2.60 -1.41 7.74
N ALA A 265 -2.67 -1.78 6.46
CA ALA A 265 -3.47 -1.04 5.49
C ALA A 265 -4.77 -1.78 5.18
N PRO A 266 -5.92 -1.08 5.04
CA PRO A 266 -7.19 -1.73 4.77
C PRO A 266 -7.16 -2.45 3.42
N PHE A 267 -7.67 -3.67 3.40
CA PHE A 267 -7.88 -4.40 2.16
C PHE A 267 -9.16 -3.90 1.51
N GLY A 268 -9.02 -3.24 0.36
CA GLY A 268 -10.12 -2.53 -0.33
C GLY A 268 -11.42 -3.31 -0.50
N TYR A 269 -11.32 -4.64 -0.57
CA TYR A 269 -12.39 -5.57 -0.93
C TYR A 269 -12.78 -6.51 0.22
N ALA A 270 -12.47 -6.18 1.47
CA ALA A 270 -13.08 -6.89 2.58
C ALA A 270 -13.13 -6.03 3.83
N ASN A 271 -14.32 -5.94 4.44
CA ASN A 271 -14.51 -5.22 5.69
C ASN A 271 -13.73 -5.90 6.84
N GLY A 272 -13.03 -5.10 7.64
CA GLY A 272 -12.29 -5.55 8.82
C GLY A 272 -11.03 -6.33 8.51
N ILE A 273 -10.68 -6.43 7.22
CA ILE A 273 -9.49 -7.12 6.75
C ILE A 273 -8.40 -6.08 6.49
N MET A 274 -7.26 -6.25 7.15
CA MET A 274 -6.06 -5.45 6.94
C MET A 274 -5.01 -6.31 6.22
N SER A 275 -4.36 -5.72 5.23
CA SER A 275 -3.10 -6.21 4.68
C SER A 275 -1.96 -5.71 5.57
N GLN A 276 -1.00 -6.58 5.87
CA GLN A 276 0.17 -6.22 6.66
C GLN A 276 1.38 -6.11 5.75
N TYR A 277 1.99 -4.94 5.74
CA TYR A 277 3.22 -4.68 4.99
C TYR A 277 4.35 -4.34 5.95
N VAL A 278 5.57 -4.76 5.62
CA VAL A 278 6.76 -4.20 6.26
C VAL A 278 7.34 -3.16 5.32
N VAL A 279 7.40 -1.92 5.78
CA VAL A 279 7.73 -0.73 4.98
C VAL A 279 9.09 -0.20 5.41
N ASN A 280 9.98 0.04 4.44
CA ASN A 280 11.28 0.67 4.69
C ASN A 280 11.08 2.16 5.05
N CYS A 281 11.57 2.60 6.21
CA CYS A 281 11.42 3.99 6.64
C CYS A 281 12.13 4.98 5.67
N GLU A 282 13.23 4.55 5.05
CA GLU A 282 14.03 5.40 4.15
C GLU A 282 13.27 5.90 2.91
N ASN A 283 12.42 5.05 2.32
CA ASN A 283 11.88 5.31 0.98
C ASN A 283 10.49 4.68 0.73
N GLY A 284 9.85 4.14 1.76
CA GLY A 284 8.51 3.54 1.66
C GLY A 284 8.44 2.25 0.83
N GLN A 285 9.59 1.67 0.44
CA GLN A 285 9.60 0.38 -0.27
C GLN A 285 9.02 -0.73 0.60
N LEU A 286 8.26 -1.62 -0.02
CA LEU A 286 7.75 -2.79 0.66
C LEU A 286 8.85 -3.87 0.76
N LEU A 287 9.20 -4.24 1.99
CA LEU A 287 10.24 -5.23 2.28
C LEU A 287 9.66 -6.62 2.54
N SER A 288 8.42 -6.70 3.00
CA SER A 288 7.74 -7.96 3.30
C SER A 288 6.22 -7.76 3.33
N VAL A 289 5.48 -8.87 3.22
CA VAL A 289 4.03 -8.94 3.44
C VAL A 289 3.70 -10.02 4.48
N GLY A 290 2.70 -9.78 5.32
CA GLY A 290 2.30 -10.67 6.41
C GLY A 290 1.31 -11.73 5.96
N ALA A 291 1.64 -12.56 4.97
CA ALA A 291 0.77 -13.68 4.58
C ALA A 291 0.98 -14.88 5.53
N GLU A 292 0.00 -15.19 6.39
CA GLU A 292 0.03 -16.39 7.25
C GLU A 292 -0.04 -17.68 6.42
N ASP A 293 0.36 -18.82 7.00
CA ASP A 293 0.45 -20.11 6.30
C ASP A 293 -0.89 -20.62 5.74
N ASN A 294 -2.01 -20.12 6.26
CA ASN A 294 -3.37 -20.55 5.88
C ASN A 294 -4.10 -19.55 4.96
N GLY A 295 -3.40 -18.57 4.38
CA GLY A 295 -3.99 -17.61 3.46
C GLY A 295 -3.48 -16.19 3.68
N LEU A 296 -4.30 -15.21 3.34
CA LEU A 296 -3.88 -13.83 3.18
C LEU A 296 -3.56 -13.06 4.49
N GLY A 297 -3.40 -13.73 5.65
CA GLY A 297 -2.93 -13.09 6.89
C GLY A 297 -3.78 -11.91 7.36
N TYR A 298 -5.07 -12.01 7.10
CA TYR A 298 -6.05 -10.94 7.28
C TYR A 298 -6.46 -10.78 8.73
N LYS A 299 -5.58 -10.14 9.50
CA LYS A 299 -5.87 -9.72 10.88
C LYS A 299 -5.52 -8.24 11.02
N ASN A 300 -6.26 -7.56 11.86
CA ASN A 300 -5.99 -6.18 12.28
C ASN A 300 -4.92 -6.11 13.39
N TYR A 301 -4.04 -7.10 13.47
CA TYR A 301 -2.93 -7.14 14.43
C TYR A 301 -1.79 -8.08 13.97
N VAL A 302 -0.59 -7.81 14.44
CA VAL A 302 0.64 -8.59 14.24
C VAL A 302 0.64 -9.82 15.16
N SER A 303 0.97 -10.99 14.60
CA SER A 303 0.91 -12.30 15.26
C SER A 303 2.24 -13.04 15.03
N LYS A 304 2.46 -14.15 15.75
CA LYS A 304 3.57 -15.09 15.45
C LYS A 304 3.55 -15.56 14.00
N GLY A 305 2.36 -15.76 13.42
CA GLY A 305 2.20 -16.17 12.03
C GLY A 305 2.76 -15.14 11.05
N HIS A 306 2.45 -13.86 11.27
CA HIS A 306 2.97 -12.75 10.46
C HIS A 306 4.50 -12.63 10.59
N LEU A 307 5.03 -12.72 11.80
CA LEU A 307 6.48 -12.67 12.03
C LEU A 307 7.22 -13.79 11.28
N ARG A 308 6.70 -15.03 11.30
CA ARG A 308 7.27 -16.12 10.49
C ARG A 308 7.23 -15.82 8.99
N ALA A 309 6.15 -15.21 8.50
CA ALA A 309 6.06 -14.78 7.11
C ALA A 309 7.15 -13.75 6.77
N TYR A 310 7.39 -12.79 7.67
CA TYR A 310 8.45 -11.81 7.50
C TYR A 310 9.84 -12.46 7.44
N VAL A 311 10.12 -13.41 8.33
CA VAL A 311 11.39 -14.16 8.33
C VAL A 311 11.57 -14.98 7.05
N ARG A 312 10.50 -15.62 6.56
CA ARG A 312 10.57 -16.32 5.28
C ARG A 312 10.93 -15.39 4.14
N HIS A 313 10.25 -14.24 4.01
CA HIS A 313 10.57 -13.27 2.96
C HIS A 313 11.99 -12.73 3.10
N ALA A 314 12.43 -12.38 4.31
CA ALA A 314 13.80 -11.94 4.55
C ALA A 314 14.85 -12.99 4.12
N ASN A 315 14.57 -14.29 4.30
CA ASN A 315 15.49 -15.37 3.96
C ASN A 315 15.44 -15.86 2.51
N LEU A 316 14.47 -15.44 1.68
CA LEU A 316 14.36 -15.94 0.30
C LEU A 316 15.62 -15.64 -0.54
N GLY A 317 16.27 -14.50 -0.29
CA GLY A 317 17.48 -14.06 -0.98
C GLY A 317 17.37 -14.02 -2.52
N LYS A 318 18.45 -13.64 -3.21
CA LYS A 318 18.45 -13.61 -4.69
C LYS A 318 18.21 -14.99 -5.33
N LYS A 319 18.75 -16.06 -4.74
CA LYS A 319 18.66 -17.43 -5.29
C LYS A 319 17.24 -18.03 -5.21
N GLY A 320 16.45 -17.68 -4.19
CA GLY A 320 15.06 -18.14 -4.07
C GLY A 320 14.15 -17.52 -5.12
N ILE A 321 14.35 -16.22 -5.41
CA ILE A 321 13.56 -15.45 -6.38
C ILE A 321 13.75 -15.98 -7.81
N THR A 322 14.99 -16.16 -8.28
CA THR A 322 15.27 -16.58 -9.66
C THR A 322 14.57 -17.91 -10.00
N LYS A 323 14.46 -18.82 -9.02
CA LYS A 323 13.78 -20.11 -9.17
C LYS A 323 12.25 -20.01 -9.17
N MET A 324 11.69 -18.96 -8.57
CA MET A 324 10.25 -18.68 -8.61
C MET A 324 9.84 -17.96 -9.89
N ILE A 325 10.58 -16.92 -10.29
CA ILE A 325 10.30 -16.13 -11.51
C ILE A 325 10.42 -17.00 -12.77
N SER A 326 11.48 -17.81 -12.88
CA SER A 326 11.64 -18.74 -14.02
C SER A 326 10.51 -19.76 -14.17
N LYS A 327 9.72 -20.01 -13.12
CA LYS A 327 8.54 -20.88 -13.17
C LYS A 327 7.24 -20.15 -13.46
N SER A 328 7.13 -18.86 -13.10
CA SER A 328 5.95 -18.05 -13.42
C SER A 328 5.94 -17.59 -14.87
N ASP A 329 7.12 -17.23 -15.41
CA ASP A 329 7.26 -16.77 -16.79
C ASP A 329 7.11 -17.92 -17.81
N ALA A 330 7.13 -19.18 -17.34
CA ALA A 330 6.85 -20.35 -18.17
C ALA A 330 5.33 -20.63 -18.33
N LYS A 331 4.45 -19.81 -17.73
CA LYS A 331 3.00 -20.04 -17.71
C LYS A 331 2.13 -18.84 -18.09
N TYR A 332 2.73 -17.74 -18.52
CA TYR A 332 2.07 -16.57 -19.10
C TYR A 332 2.89 -16.09 -20.30
#